data_AF-A0A915LHZ6-F1
#
_entry.id   AF-A0A915LHZ6-F1
#
_cell.length_a   1.000
_cell.length_b   1.000
_cell.length_c   1.000
_cell.angle_alpha   90.00
_cell.angle_beta   90.00
_cell.angle_gamma   90.00
#
_symmetry.space_group_name_H-M   'P 1'
#
loop_
_entity.id
_entity.type
_entity.pdbx_description
1 polymer ?
#
loop_
_entity_poly.entity_id
_entity_poly.type
_entity_poly.pdbx_seq_one_letter_code
_entity_poly.pdbx_strand_id
1 'polypeptide(L)'
;MYNQSNRVVRASDCTTGNAPYNDKVSFNNVKIFGYKNRSTRIVYACGEVKAEVSEDHLDTGASNWYLPGHAGTGTVCNYPASAVKIVN
;
A
#
# COMPACT_ATOMS: atom_id res chain seq x y z
N MET A 1 19.88 18.93 13.37
CA MET A 1 19.12 19.50 12.22
C MET A 1 19.01 18.41 11.17
N TYR A 2 17.87 17.74 11.07
CA TYR A 2 17.67 16.71 10.03
C TYR A 2 17.37 17.41 8.71
N ASN A 3 18.26 17.24 7.73
CA ASN A 3 18.07 17.69 6.37
C ASN A 3 17.02 16.77 5.73
N GLN A 4 15.74 17.15 5.82
CA GLN A 4 14.67 16.55 5.03
C GLN A 4 14.90 16.94 3.57
N SER A 5 15.78 16.19 2.91
CA SER A 5 15.83 16.15 1.45
C SER A 5 14.41 15.86 0.99
N ASN A 6 13.86 16.67 0.08
CA ASN A 6 12.58 16.47 -0.59
C ASN A 6 12.55 15.13 -1.35
N ARG A 7 12.54 14.01 -0.62
CA ARG A 7 12.14 12.71 -1.14
C ARG A 7 10.68 12.88 -1.47
N VAL A 8 10.41 13.07 -2.75
CA VAL A 8 9.09 12.77 -3.30
C VAL A 8 8.83 11.31 -2.90
N VAL A 9 8.02 11.12 -1.86
CA VAL A 9 7.48 9.80 -1.50
C VAL A 9 6.54 9.44 -2.64
N ARG A 10 7.10 8.83 -3.68
CA ARG A 10 6.33 8.35 -4.82
C ARG A 10 5.62 7.10 -4.33
N ALA A 11 4.30 7.19 -4.14
CA ALA A 11 3.48 6.06 -3.71
C ALA A 11 3.70 4.87 -4.67
N SER A 12 4.22 3.77 -4.13
CA SER A 12 4.34 2.49 -4.85
C SER A 12 3.05 1.66 -4.76
N ASP A 13 2.09 2.15 -4.01
CA ASP A 13 0.82 1.54 -3.63
C ASP A 13 -0.34 2.54 -3.71
N CYS A 14 -1.59 2.06 -3.64
CA CYS A 14 -2.75 2.95 -3.58
C CYS A 14 -3.02 3.48 -2.16
N THR A 15 -2.69 2.69 -1.14
CA THR A 15 -2.86 3.05 0.27
C THR A 15 -2.08 2.11 1.16
N THR A 16 -1.69 2.59 2.33
CA THR A 16 -1.06 1.81 3.38
C THR A 16 -1.86 2.00 4.67
N GLY A 17 -1.97 0.96 5.49
CA GLY A 17 -2.61 1.05 6.80
C GLY A 17 -1.81 0.33 7.89
N ASN A 18 -2.01 0.77 9.13
CA ASN A 18 -1.26 0.33 10.30
C ASN A 18 -2.08 -0.62 11.15
N ALA A 19 -1.69 -1.90 11.18
CA ALA A 19 -2.32 -2.89 12.02
C ALA A 19 -2.29 -2.54 13.53
N PRO A 20 -1.21 -1.96 14.09
CA PRO A 20 -1.12 -1.66 15.52
C PRO A 20 -2.17 -0.66 16.01
N TYR A 21 -2.57 0.27 15.13
CA TYR A 21 -3.55 1.30 15.43
C TYR A 21 -4.96 0.93 14.96
N ASN A 22 -5.15 -0.33 14.56
CA ASN A 22 -6.43 -0.85 14.07
C ASN A 22 -6.99 -0.08 12.86
N ASP A 23 -6.10 0.39 11.97
CA ASP A 23 -6.53 0.95 10.70
C ASP A 23 -7.35 -0.09 9.92
N LYS A 24 -8.27 0.40 9.08
CA LYS A 24 -9.07 -0.45 8.21
C LYS A 24 -9.03 0.09 6.80
N VAL A 25 -8.64 -0.76 5.85
CA VAL A 25 -8.66 -0.44 4.43
C VAL A 25 -9.69 -1.31 3.74
N SER A 26 -10.61 -0.69 3.02
CA SER A 26 -11.57 -1.37 2.16
C SER A 26 -11.46 -0.85 0.75
N PHE A 27 -11.38 -1.76 -0.22
CA PHE A 27 -11.49 -1.41 -1.63
C PHE A 27 -12.83 -1.85 -2.19
N ASN A 28 -13.39 -0.99 -3.04
CA ASN A 28 -14.58 -1.31 -3.82
C ASN A 28 -14.40 -0.81 -5.25
N ASN A 29 -14.30 -1.74 -6.20
CA ASN A 29 -14.22 -1.46 -7.64
C ASN A 29 -13.11 -0.45 -8.03
N VAL A 30 -11.93 -0.58 -7.43
CA VAL A 30 -10.77 0.26 -7.74
C VAL A 30 -10.17 -0.19 -9.08
N LYS A 31 -9.85 0.78 -9.93
CA LYS A 31 -9.21 0.58 -11.23
C LYS A 31 -7.83 1.23 -11.22
N ILE A 32 -6.79 0.44 -11.43
CA ILE A 32 -5.42 0.94 -11.50
C ILE A 32 -5.01 1.01 -12.98
N PHE A 33 -4.70 2.22 -13.42
CA PHE A 33 -4.13 2.50 -14.72
C PHE A 33 -2.61 2.65 -14.58
N GLY A 34 -1.84 2.08 -15.52
CA GLY A 34 -0.38 2.18 -15.48
C GLY A 34 0.29 1.28 -14.43
N TYR A 35 -0.32 0.17 -14.06
CA TYR A 35 0.36 -0.85 -13.24
C TYR A 35 1.70 -1.27 -13.89
N LYS A 36 2.80 -1.28 -13.12
CA LYS A 36 4.18 -1.54 -13.61
C LYS A 36 4.64 -0.64 -14.77
N ASN A 37 3.97 0.48 -15.03
CA ASN A 37 4.44 1.48 -15.97
C ASN A 37 5.56 2.31 -15.31
N ARG A 38 6.69 2.50 -16.02
CA ARG A 38 7.84 3.26 -15.52
C ARG A 38 7.49 4.72 -15.15
N SER A 39 6.43 5.27 -15.74
CA SER A 39 5.96 6.63 -15.53
C SER A 39 5.12 6.81 -14.27
N THR A 40 4.36 5.79 -13.86
CA THR A 40 3.43 5.85 -12.70
C THR A 40 3.93 5.07 -11.48
N ARG A 41 4.82 4.09 -11.66
CA ARG A 41 5.50 3.29 -10.60
C ARG A 41 4.57 2.64 -9.56
N ILE A 42 3.27 2.50 -9.83
CA ILE A 42 2.35 1.74 -8.99
C ILE A 42 2.66 0.24 -9.14
N VAL A 43 2.98 -0.39 -8.02
CA VAL A 43 3.36 -1.81 -7.93
C VAL A 43 2.41 -2.59 -7.01
N TYR A 44 1.85 -1.95 -5.99
CA TYR A 44 0.99 -2.58 -5.01
C TYR A 44 -0.39 -1.92 -4.97
N ALA A 45 -1.38 -2.65 -4.49
CA ALA A 45 -2.69 -2.11 -4.16
C ALA A 45 -2.73 -1.62 -2.70
N CYS A 46 -2.16 -2.39 -1.77
CA CYS A 46 -2.19 -2.08 -0.35
C CYS A 46 -0.87 -2.42 0.33
N GLY A 47 -0.38 -1.56 1.21
CA GLY A 47 0.67 -1.86 2.20
C GLY A 47 0.07 -2.05 3.60
N GLU A 48 0.57 -3.00 4.38
CA GLU A 48 0.21 -3.18 5.78
C GLU A 48 1.44 -3.14 6.67
N VAL A 49 1.46 -2.21 7.62
CA VAL A 49 2.49 -2.09 8.65
C VAL A 49 2.09 -2.93 9.86
N LYS A 50 2.98 -3.82 10.30
CA LYS A 50 2.77 -4.65 11.50
C LYS A 50 3.34 -4.00 12.76
N ALA A 51 2.90 -4.48 13.93
CA ALA A 51 3.33 -4.00 15.26
C ALA A 51 4.82 -4.16 15.56
N GLU A 52 5.50 -5.01 14.80
CA GLU A 52 6.93 -5.26 14.93
C GLU A 52 7.78 -4.11 14.32
N VAL A 53 7.16 -3.17 13.60
CA VAL A 53 7.81 -1.98 13.06
C VAL A 53 7.74 -0.85 14.09
N SER A 54 8.90 -0.37 14.52
CA SER A 54 9.03 0.80 15.42
C SER A 54 8.26 2.01 14.87
N GLU A 55 7.68 2.83 15.75
CA GLU A 55 6.98 4.07 15.38
C GLU A 55 7.84 4.99 14.49
N ASP A 56 9.16 5.01 14.73
CA ASP A 56 10.15 5.78 13.95
C ASP A 56 10.39 5.23 12.52
N HIS A 57 9.74 4.12 12.16
CA HIS A 57 9.88 3.45 10.86
C HIS A 57 8.54 3.20 10.15
N LEU A 58 7.44 3.76 10.65
CA LEU A 58 6.11 3.63 10.02
C LEU A 58 6.08 4.23 8.61
N ASP A 59 6.96 5.19 8.31
CA ASP A 59 7.16 5.81 7.00
C ASP A 59 7.94 4.93 6.01
N THR A 60 8.57 3.84 6.47
CA THR A 60 9.46 2.99 5.65
C THR A 60 9.01 1.53 5.53
N GLY A 61 8.02 1.08 6.30
CA GLY A 61 7.87 -0.34 6.60
C GLY A 61 6.47 -0.89 6.53
N ALA A 62 5.77 -0.82 5.39
CA ALA A 62 4.74 -1.82 5.17
C ALA A 62 5.43 -3.20 5.15
N SER A 63 5.09 -4.02 6.14
CA SER A 63 5.66 -5.35 6.34
C SER A 63 5.06 -6.36 5.36
N ASN A 64 3.82 -6.12 4.94
CA ASN A 64 3.15 -6.86 3.88
C ASN A 64 2.75 -5.92 2.75
N TRP A 65 2.96 -6.37 1.51
CA TRP A 65 2.53 -5.65 0.30
C TRP A 65 1.63 -6.54 -0.54
N TYR A 66 0.46 -6.03 -0.91
CA TYR A 66 -0.55 -6.77 -1.67
C TYR A 66 -0.62 -6.23 -3.10
N LEU A 67 -0.63 -7.14 -4.07
CA LEU A 67 -0.65 -6.79 -5.49
C LEU A 67 -2.08 -6.51 -6.00
N PRO A 68 -2.26 -5.61 -6.97
CA PRO A 68 -3.52 -5.47 -7.69
C PRO A 68 -3.95 -6.78 -8.35
N GLY A 69 -5.25 -7.09 -8.36
CA GLY A 69 -5.78 -8.35 -8.90
C GLY A 69 -5.62 -9.55 -7.98
N HIS A 70 -5.06 -9.37 -6.78
CA HIS A 70 -4.96 -10.39 -5.74
C HIS A 70 -5.75 -9.98 -4.49
N ALA A 71 -6.17 -10.95 -3.70
CA ALA A 71 -6.86 -10.67 -2.44
C ALA A 71 -5.86 -10.11 -1.41
N GLY A 72 -6.28 -9.09 -0.68
CA GLY A 72 -5.65 -8.71 0.58
C GLY A 72 -6.05 -9.70 1.65
N THR A 73 -5.09 -10.26 2.38
CA THR A 73 -5.32 -11.24 3.45
C THR A 73 -4.73 -10.80 4.79
N GLY A 74 -4.45 -9.50 4.93
CA GLY A 74 -3.90 -8.92 6.13
C GLY A 74 -4.98 -8.55 7.14
N THR A 75 -4.56 -7.97 8.27
CA THR A 75 -5.51 -7.47 9.27
C THR A 75 -6.17 -6.18 8.79
N VAL A 76 -5.40 -5.32 8.11
CA VAL A 76 -5.85 -4.01 7.61
C VAL A 76 -6.22 -4.10 6.14
N CYS A 77 -5.34 -4.71 5.35
CA CYS A 77 -5.53 -4.93 3.92
C CYS A 77 -6.29 -6.24 3.70
N ASN A 78 -7.61 -6.24 3.94
CA ASN A 78 -8.47 -7.40 3.76
C ASN A 78 -9.57 -7.11 2.73
N TYR A 79 -9.40 -7.64 1.52
CA TYR A 79 -10.31 -7.41 0.40
C TYR A 79 -10.23 -8.54 -0.62
N PRO A 80 -11.31 -8.85 -1.34
CA PRO A 80 -11.28 -9.88 -2.38
C PRO A 80 -10.46 -9.42 -3.60
N ALA A 81 -9.89 -10.36 -4.35
CA ALA A 81 -9.13 -10.08 -5.57
C ALA A 81 -9.90 -9.24 -6.61
N SER A 82 -11.23 -9.37 -6.63
CA SER A 82 -12.11 -8.61 -7.53
C SER A 82 -12.23 -7.12 -7.18
N ALA A 83 -11.82 -6.71 -5.98
CA ALA A 83 -11.97 -5.33 -5.50
C ALA A 83 -11.01 -4.34 -6.18
N VAL A 84 -9.86 -4.81 -6.66
CA VAL A 84 -8.84 -4.00 -7.33
C VAL A 84 -8.48 -4.65 -8.65
N LYS A 85 -8.75 -3.96 -9.76
CA LYS A 85 -8.49 -4.45 -11.11
C LYS A 85 -7.48 -3.56 -11.82
N ILE A 86 -6.58 -4.18 -12.56
CA ILE A 86 -5.70 -3.47 -13.49
C ILE A 86 -6.51 -3.19 -14.75
N VAL A 87 -6.43 -1.96 -15.24
CA VAL A 87 -6.99 -1.56 -16.53
C VAL A 87 -5.83 -1.19 -17.44
N ASN A 88 -5.70 -1.94 -18.53
CA ASN A 88 -4.71 -1.71 -19.59
C ASN A 88 -5.36 -0.94 -20.75
#